data_AF-V4XBN8-F1
#
_entry.id   AF-V4XBN8-F1
#
_cell.length_a   1.000
_cell.length_b   1.000
_cell.length_c   1.000
_cell.angle_alpha   90.00
_cell.angle_beta   90.00
_cell.angle_gamma   90.00
#
_symmetry.space_group_name_H-M   'P 1'
#
loop_
_entity.id
_entity.type
_entity.pdbx_description
1 polymer ?
#
loop_
_entity_poly.entity_id
_entity_poly.type
_entity_poly.pdbx_seq_one_letter_code
_entity_poly.pdbx_strand_id
1 'polypeptide(L)'
;MRQTFDRVLSVVPVLLVPAAWTLAALAGYTPLVATDALAVALGVMSALFLVFVVHPEMRGPVLGAWRRVIAAGLVVTAVGLVDQLSPAATPTHLAVVAVWLAAPVYGLVATGRALDLPRYRLFAAASFVGAALLVAAAVPAVPAATGLTGIAVGGVGQTASVADAVWRQTRE
;
A
#
# COMPACT_ATOMS: atom_id res chain seq x y z
N MET A 1 18.59 21.65 -2.28
CA MET A 1 17.78 20.88 -1.30
C MET A 1 16.46 20.37 -1.86
N ARG A 2 15.56 21.23 -2.38
CA ARG A 2 14.26 20.78 -2.95
C ARG A 2 14.41 19.70 -4.03
N GLN A 3 15.26 19.91 -5.03
CA GLN A 3 15.50 18.93 -6.11
C GLN A 3 16.03 17.58 -5.62
N THR A 4 16.89 17.56 -4.59
CA THR A 4 17.42 16.33 -3.99
C THR A 4 16.31 15.57 -3.25
N PHE A 5 15.47 16.31 -2.51
CA PHE A 5 14.33 15.75 -1.78
C PHE A 5 13.29 15.14 -2.73
N ASP A 6 12.95 15.85 -3.81
CA ASP A 6 12.01 15.36 -4.83
C ASP A 6 12.52 14.06 -5.48
N ARG A 7 13.83 13.99 -5.74
CA ARG A 7 14.46 12.78 -6.31
C ARG A 7 14.44 11.59 -5.36
N VAL A 8 14.61 11.83 -4.07
CA VAL A 8 14.50 10.78 -3.05
C VAL A 8 13.07 10.26 -3.00
N LEU A 9 12.08 11.15 -2.92
CA LEU A 9 10.66 10.77 -2.86
C LEU A 9 10.19 10.00 -4.09
N SER A 10 10.82 10.21 -5.24
CA SER A 10 10.44 9.52 -6.47
C SER A 10 10.91 8.06 -6.53
N VAL A 11 11.96 7.68 -5.79
CA VAL A 11 12.54 6.32 -5.81
C VAL A 11 12.28 5.53 -4.53
N VAL A 12 12.15 6.20 -3.39
CA VAL A 12 11.93 5.60 -2.06
C VAL A 12 10.77 4.58 -2.04
N PRO A 13 9.61 4.82 -2.71
CA PRO A 13 8.51 3.86 -2.74
C PRO A 13 8.90 2.47 -3.27
N VAL A 14 9.93 2.36 -4.12
CA VAL A 14 10.37 1.06 -4.67
C VAL A 14 10.87 0.10 -3.59
N LEU A 15 11.36 0.64 -2.47
CA LEU A 15 11.79 -0.14 -1.31
C LEU A 15 10.70 -0.20 -0.24
N LEU A 16 9.97 0.90 -0.02
CA LEU A 16 8.95 0.96 1.03
C LEU A 16 7.76 0.05 0.77
N VAL A 17 7.28 -0.04 -0.47
CA VAL A 17 6.12 -0.88 -0.81
C VAL A 17 6.38 -2.36 -0.54
N PRO A 18 7.46 -2.99 -1.05
CA PRO A 18 7.74 -4.39 -0.73
C PRO A 18 8.04 -4.61 0.76
N ALA A 19 8.68 -3.65 1.43
CA ALA A 19 8.92 -3.74 2.87
C ALA A 19 7.59 -3.74 3.66
N ALA A 20 6.64 -2.88 3.30
CA ALA A 20 5.32 -2.83 3.92
C ALA A 20 4.54 -4.14 3.75
N TRP A 21 4.55 -4.73 2.56
CA TRP A 21 3.89 -6.03 2.32
C TRP A 21 4.56 -7.18 3.07
N THR A 22 5.89 -7.16 3.18
CA THR A 22 6.63 -8.13 4.00
C THR A 22 6.24 -7.99 5.47
N LEU A 23 6.21 -6.77 6.00
CA LEU A 23 5.79 -6.52 7.38
C LEU A 23 4.35 -6.97 7.63
N ALA A 24 3.42 -6.68 6.71
CA ALA A 24 2.02 -7.12 6.82
C ALA A 24 1.91 -8.66 6.85
N ALA A 25 2.67 -9.36 6.01
CA ALA A 25 2.73 -10.82 6.01
C ALA A 25 3.30 -11.36 7.32
N LEU A 26 4.41 -10.81 7.80
CA LEU A 26 5.04 -11.25 9.05
C LEU A 26 4.13 -10.98 10.25
N ALA A 27 3.52 -9.80 10.34
CA ALA A 27 2.64 -9.43 11.45
C ALA A 27 1.33 -10.23 11.45
N GLY A 28 0.79 -10.56 10.27
CA GLY A 28 -0.48 -11.28 10.16
C GLY A 28 -0.37 -12.80 10.32
N TYR A 29 0.81 -13.38 10.08
CA TYR A 29 0.97 -14.84 9.96
C TYR A 29 2.11 -15.42 10.80
N THR A 30 2.83 -14.61 11.58
CA THR A 30 3.92 -15.07 12.44
C THR A 30 3.92 -14.29 13.77
N PRO A 31 4.53 -14.84 14.84
CA PRO A 31 4.75 -14.11 16.09
C PRO A 31 6.02 -13.23 16.07
N LEU A 32 6.67 -13.06 14.91
CA LEU A 32 7.99 -12.40 14.82
C LEU A 32 7.92 -10.87 14.96
N VAL A 33 6.74 -10.28 14.82
CA VAL A 33 6.55 -8.82 14.87
C VAL A 33 5.92 -8.45 16.21
N ALA A 34 6.69 -7.75 17.04
CA ALA A 34 6.18 -7.20 18.29
C ALA A 34 5.08 -6.17 18.04
N THR A 35 4.11 -6.07 18.95
CA THR A 35 3.02 -5.09 18.90
C THR A 35 3.53 -3.66 18.85
N ASP A 36 4.58 -3.35 19.61
CA ASP A 36 5.20 -2.02 19.65
C ASP A 36 5.88 -1.69 18.30
N ALA A 37 6.50 -2.68 17.67
CA ALA A 37 7.10 -2.52 16.35
C ALA A 37 6.05 -2.23 15.27
N LEU A 38 4.87 -2.86 15.36
CA LEU A 38 3.75 -2.56 14.46
C LEU A 38 3.20 -1.14 14.67
N ALA A 39 3.10 -0.68 15.93
CA ALA A 39 2.69 0.69 16.23
C ALA A 39 3.67 1.72 15.64
N VAL A 40 4.99 1.49 15.81
CA VAL A 40 6.02 2.34 15.18
C VAL A 40 5.89 2.34 13.67
N ALA A 41 5.70 1.18 13.04
CA ALA A 41 5.55 1.09 11.59
C ALA A 41 4.33 1.86 11.07
N LEU A 42 3.17 1.74 11.73
CA LEU A 42 1.96 2.49 11.38
C LEU A 42 2.16 4.00 11.57
N GLY A 43 2.86 4.41 12.62
CA GLY A 43 3.23 5.81 12.86
C GLY A 43 4.14 6.39 11.77
N VAL A 44 5.21 5.69 11.42
CA VAL A 44 6.12 6.07 10.33
C VAL A 44 5.38 6.15 9.00
N MET A 45 4.57 5.14 8.70
CA MET A 45 3.79 5.09 7.47
C MET A 45 2.78 6.26 7.38
N SER A 46 2.11 6.60 8.49
CA SER A 46 1.21 7.76 8.58
C SER A 46 1.95 9.07 8.30
N ALA A 47 3.14 9.25 8.88
CA ALA A 47 3.97 10.44 8.64
C ALA A 47 4.39 10.55 7.18
N LEU A 48 4.83 9.46 6.56
CA LEU A 48 5.21 9.42 5.15
C LEU A 48 4.02 9.75 4.24
N PHE A 49 2.85 9.18 4.51
CA PHE A 49 1.64 9.49 3.74
C PHE A 49 1.23 10.96 3.86
N LEU A 50 1.34 11.55 5.06
CA LEU A 50 1.09 12.98 5.23
C LEU A 50 2.03 13.79 4.33
N VAL A 51 3.33 13.47 4.31
CA VAL A 51 4.32 14.12 3.43
C VAL A 51 3.91 14.03 1.96
N PHE A 52 3.54 12.85 1.47
CA PHE A 52 3.09 12.71 0.08
C PHE A 52 1.77 13.44 -0.20
N VAL A 53 0.78 13.37 0.70
CA VAL A 53 -0.54 13.99 0.50
C VAL A 53 -0.43 15.50 0.35
N VAL A 54 0.42 16.15 1.15
CA VAL A 54 0.60 17.60 1.11
C VAL A 54 1.60 18.05 0.04
N HIS A 55 2.32 17.12 -0.60
CA HIS A 55 3.34 17.46 -1.59
C HIS A 55 2.73 18.12 -2.84
N PRO A 56 3.23 19.29 -3.29
CA PRO A 56 2.65 20.03 -4.40
C PRO A 56 2.70 19.27 -5.73
N GLU A 57 3.72 18.43 -5.95
CA GLU A 57 3.87 17.58 -7.15
C GLU A 57 2.72 16.58 -7.32
N MET A 58 2.01 16.24 -6.23
CA MET A 58 0.92 15.26 -6.25
C MET A 58 -0.38 15.81 -6.85
N ARG A 59 -0.35 16.97 -7.52
CA ARG A 59 -1.54 17.62 -8.11
C ARG A 59 -1.78 17.28 -9.58
N GLY A 60 -0.82 16.64 -10.26
CA GLY A 60 -0.96 16.24 -11.67
C GLY A 60 -2.09 15.21 -11.91
N PRO A 61 -2.45 14.90 -13.16
CA PRO A 61 -3.57 14.00 -13.47
C PRO A 61 -3.38 12.58 -12.90
N VAL A 62 -2.18 12.00 -13.04
CA VAL A 62 -1.84 10.69 -12.48
C VAL A 62 -1.60 10.78 -10.98
N LEU A 63 -0.72 11.69 -10.56
CA LEU A 63 -0.33 11.81 -9.15
C LEU A 63 -1.48 12.28 -8.25
N GLY A 64 -2.45 13.03 -8.79
CA GLY A 64 -3.67 13.41 -8.09
C GLY A 64 -4.59 12.24 -7.79
N ALA A 65 -4.60 11.20 -8.62
CA ALA A 65 -5.29 9.95 -8.32
C ALA A 65 -4.58 9.20 -7.18
N TRP A 66 -3.25 9.09 -7.23
CA TRP A 66 -2.45 8.51 -6.15
C TRP A 66 -2.56 9.30 -4.85
N ARG A 67 -2.68 10.63 -4.90
CA ARG A 67 -2.91 11.46 -3.72
C ARG A 67 -4.18 11.07 -2.99
N ARG A 68 -5.27 10.76 -3.73
CA ARG A 68 -6.52 10.27 -3.14
C ARG A 68 -6.35 8.89 -2.50
N VAL A 69 -5.63 7.97 -3.16
CA VAL A 69 -5.30 6.65 -2.60
C VAL A 69 -4.52 6.81 -1.29
N ILE A 70 -3.47 7.63 -1.30
CA ILE A 70 -2.62 7.86 -0.12
C ILE A 70 -3.41 8.57 0.99
N ALA A 71 -4.29 9.52 0.66
CA ALA A 71 -5.14 10.19 1.65
C ALA A 71 -6.12 9.22 2.32
N ALA A 72 -6.78 8.35 1.55
CA ALA A 72 -7.63 7.29 2.11
C ALA A 72 -6.80 6.33 2.98
N GLY A 73 -5.63 5.96 2.49
CA GLY A 73 -4.65 5.15 3.18
C GLY A 73 -4.16 5.76 4.49
N LEU A 74 -3.92 7.07 4.54
CA LEU A 74 -3.56 7.80 5.75
C LEU A 74 -4.64 7.68 6.82
N VAL A 75 -5.90 7.90 6.46
CA VAL A 75 -7.03 7.78 7.39
C VAL A 75 -7.09 6.37 7.98
N VAL A 76 -7.05 5.34 7.13
CA VAL A 76 -7.16 3.95 7.57
C VAL A 76 -5.93 3.52 8.40
N THR A 77 -4.74 3.98 8.03
CA THR A 77 -3.51 3.71 8.80
C THR A 77 -3.53 4.39 10.17
N ALA A 78 -4.03 5.62 10.25
CA ALA A 78 -4.18 6.34 11.51
C ALA A 78 -5.19 5.65 12.43
N VAL A 79 -6.31 5.16 11.88
CA VAL A 79 -7.27 4.33 12.63
C VAL A 79 -6.59 3.07 13.17
N GLY A 80 -5.84 2.35 12.32
CA GLY A 80 -5.09 1.17 12.75
C GLY A 80 -4.03 1.46 13.83
N LEU A 81 -3.40 2.64 13.78
CA LEU A 81 -2.46 3.08 14.82
C LEU A 81 -3.17 3.34 16.15
N VAL A 82 -4.30 4.04 16.11
CA VAL A 82 -5.10 4.31 17.32
C VAL A 82 -5.61 3.01 17.93
N ASP A 83 -6.10 2.08 17.12
CA ASP A 83 -6.50 0.73 17.52
C ASP A 83 -5.35 -0.02 18.21
N GLN A 84 -4.16 -0.02 17.59
CA GLN A 84 -2.97 -0.68 18.12
C GLN A 84 -2.51 -0.11 19.48
N LEU A 85 -2.70 1.19 19.71
CA LEU A 85 -2.35 1.85 20.97
C LEU A 85 -3.43 1.72 22.05
N SER A 86 -4.61 1.19 21.71
CA SER A 86 -5.77 1.14 22.59
C SER A 86 -5.97 -0.27 23.18
N PRO A 87 -5.96 -0.44 24.52
CA PRO A 87 -6.11 -1.76 25.16
C PRO A 87 -7.47 -2.45 24.96
N ALA A 88 -8.48 -1.72 24.49
CA ALA A 88 -9.89 -2.15 24.44
C ALA A 88 -10.49 -2.16 23.03
N ALA A 89 -9.67 -1.96 22.00
CA ALA A 89 -10.16 -1.81 20.62
C ALA A 89 -10.23 -3.15 19.87
N THR A 90 -11.14 -3.25 18.91
CA THR A 90 -11.36 -4.47 18.12
C THR A 90 -10.32 -4.53 17.00
N PRO A 91 -9.59 -5.65 16.80
CA PRO A 91 -8.48 -5.71 15.84
C PRO A 91 -8.89 -5.28 14.42
N THR A 92 -8.40 -4.12 13.97
CA THR A 92 -8.71 -3.54 12.66
C THR A 92 -7.71 -3.91 11.57
N HIS A 93 -6.63 -4.65 11.91
CA HIS A 93 -5.50 -4.91 11.02
C HIS A 93 -5.90 -5.55 9.68
N LEU A 94 -6.82 -6.51 9.68
CA LEU A 94 -7.28 -7.14 8.44
C LEU A 94 -7.97 -6.13 7.51
N ALA A 95 -8.80 -5.24 8.07
CA ALA A 95 -9.46 -4.19 7.30
C ALA A 95 -8.44 -3.19 6.75
N VAL A 96 -7.43 -2.81 7.53
CA VAL A 96 -6.34 -1.92 7.09
C VAL A 96 -5.60 -2.52 5.90
N VAL A 97 -5.18 -3.78 6.00
CA VAL A 97 -4.45 -4.47 4.92
C VAL A 97 -5.34 -4.66 3.68
N ALA A 98 -6.62 -5.02 3.86
CA ALA A 98 -7.56 -5.17 2.75
C ALA A 98 -7.78 -3.86 2.00
N VAL A 99 -7.92 -2.73 2.71
CA VAL A 99 -8.00 -1.41 2.09
C VAL A 99 -6.73 -1.10 1.32
N TRP A 100 -5.55 -1.40 1.87
CA TRP A 100 -4.28 -1.17 1.17
C TRP A 100 -4.07 -2.04 -0.08
N LEU A 101 -4.68 -3.22 -0.12
CA LEU A 101 -4.71 -4.03 -1.33
C LEU A 101 -5.73 -3.49 -2.35
N ALA A 102 -6.87 -2.99 -1.90
CA ALA A 102 -7.94 -2.54 -2.79
C ALA A 102 -7.76 -1.12 -3.34
N ALA A 103 -7.36 -0.15 -2.51
CA ALA A 103 -7.32 1.26 -2.87
C ALA A 103 -6.39 1.57 -4.06
N PRO A 104 -5.20 0.94 -4.20
CA PRO A 104 -4.32 1.18 -5.34
C PRO A 104 -4.91 0.81 -6.70
N VAL A 105 -5.95 -0.04 -6.76
CA VAL A 105 -6.68 -0.33 -8.01
C VAL A 105 -7.10 0.96 -8.71
N TYR A 106 -7.58 1.95 -7.96
CA TYR A 106 -7.97 3.24 -8.50
C TYR A 106 -6.78 4.00 -9.12
N GLY A 107 -5.67 4.11 -8.38
CA GLY A 107 -4.46 4.79 -8.85
C GLY A 107 -3.84 4.10 -10.08
N LEU A 108 -3.82 2.77 -10.08
CA LEU A 108 -3.28 1.96 -11.17
C LEU A 108 -4.12 2.09 -12.44
N VAL A 109 -5.44 1.99 -12.34
CA VAL A 109 -6.35 2.19 -13.49
C VAL A 109 -6.24 3.61 -14.03
N ALA A 110 -6.19 4.62 -13.16
CA ALA A 110 -5.99 6.01 -13.57
C ALA A 110 -4.66 6.21 -14.31
N THR A 111 -3.58 5.62 -13.79
CA THR A 111 -2.25 5.67 -14.42
C THR A 111 -2.25 5.00 -15.80
N GLY A 112 -2.81 3.79 -15.89
CA GLY A 112 -2.89 3.06 -17.15
C GLY A 112 -3.67 3.78 -18.23
N ARG A 113 -4.76 4.47 -17.86
CA ARG A 113 -5.54 5.28 -18.81
C ARG A 113 -4.82 6.55 -19.24
N ALA A 114 -4.20 7.27 -18.30
CA ALA A 114 -3.56 8.54 -18.58
C ALA A 114 -2.29 8.39 -19.44
N LEU A 115 -1.58 7.27 -19.32
CA LEU A 115 -0.33 7.01 -20.05
C LEU A 115 -0.49 6.01 -21.20
N ASP A 116 -1.72 5.54 -21.47
CA ASP A 116 -2.02 4.47 -22.43
C ASP A 116 -1.17 3.21 -22.23
N LEU A 117 -1.08 2.75 -20.97
CA LEU A 117 -0.25 1.61 -20.56
C LEU A 117 -1.11 0.42 -20.13
N PRO A 118 -1.40 -0.55 -21.02
CA PRO A 118 -2.33 -1.65 -20.72
C PRO A 118 -1.86 -2.54 -19.56
N ARG A 119 -0.54 -2.66 -19.33
CA ARG A 119 0.03 -3.41 -18.19
C ARG A 119 -0.45 -2.95 -16.81
N TYR A 120 -0.86 -1.69 -16.64
CA TYR A 120 -1.41 -1.22 -15.36
C TYR A 120 -2.76 -1.87 -15.02
N ARG A 121 -3.48 -2.40 -16.02
CA ARG A 121 -4.68 -3.22 -15.77
C ARG A 121 -4.31 -4.53 -15.08
N LEU A 122 -3.16 -5.12 -15.43
CA LEU A 122 -2.66 -6.33 -14.78
C LEU A 122 -2.24 -6.05 -13.34
N PHE A 123 -1.52 -4.95 -13.09
CA PHE A 123 -1.18 -4.53 -11.72
C PHE A 123 -2.43 -4.25 -10.88
N ALA A 124 -3.42 -3.56 -11.46
CA ALA A 124 -4.70 -3.31 -10.80
C ALA A 124 -5.45 -4.61 -10.50
N ALA A 125 -5.49 -5.55 -11.45
CA ALA A 125 -6.10 -6.86 -11.25
C ALA A 125 -5.40 -7.65 -10.15
N ALA A 126 -4.06 -7.68 -10.12
CA ALA A 126 -3.30 -8.33 -9.05
C ALA A 126 -3.61 -7.71 -7.67
N SER A 127 -3.66 -6.38 -7.59
CA SER A 127 -4.04 -5.65 -6.36
C SER A 127 -5.45 -6.02 -5.89
N PHE A 128 -6.42 -6.04 -6.82
CA PHE A 128 -7.81 -6.40 -6.54
C PHE A 128 -7.96 -7.87 -6.10
N VAL A 129 -7.34 -8.80 -6.84
CA VAL A 129 -7.33 -10.23 -6.50
C VAL A 129 -6.68 -10.45 -5.14
N GLY A 130 -5.59 -9.73 -4.84
CA GLY A 130 -4.95 -9.76 -3.54
C GLY A 130 -5.91 -9.38 -2.42
N ALA A 131 -6.66 -8.28 -2.58
CA ALA A 131 -7.67 -7.85 -1.62
C ALA A 131 -8.80 -8.89 -1.45
N ALA A 132 -9.30 -9.42 -2.56
CA ALA A 132 -10.37 -10.41 -2.55
C ALA A 132 -9.96 -11.71 -1.84
N LEU A 133 -8.74 -12.20 -2.09
CA LEU A 133 -8.18 -13.38 -1.41
C LEU A 133 -8.00 -13.14 0.09
N LEU A 134 -7.54 -11.95 0.49
CA LEU A 134 -7.40 -11.60 1.90
C LEU A 134 -8.75 -11.57 2.61
N VAL A 135 -9.77 -10.97 2.00
CA VAL A 135 -11.13 -10.94 2.55
C VAL A 135 -11.74 -12.35 2.59
N ALA A 136 -11.54 -13.16 1.54
CA ALA A 136 -12.02 -14.54 1.51
C ALA A 136 -11.42 -15.39 2.64
N ALA A 137 -10.17 -15.14 3.03
CA ALA A 137 -9.52 -15.85 4.14
C ALA A 137 -10.13 -15.56 5.51
N ALA A 138 -11.02 -14.57 5.64
CA ALA A 138 -11.81 -14.34 6.85
C ALA A 138 -12.99 -15.33 7.01
N VAL A 139 -13.33 -16.08 5.95
CA VAL A 139 -14.37 -17.12 6.01
C VAL A 139 -13.79 -18.38 6.66
N PRO A 140 -14.42 -18.94 7.72
CA PRO A 140 -13.84 -20.06 8.49
C PRO A 140 -13.51 -21.32 7.67
N ALA A 141 -14.18 -21.54 6.54
CA ALA A 141 -13.95 -22.68 5.65
C ALA A 141 -12.77 -22.47 4.68
N VAL A 142 -12.22 -21.27 4.59
CA VAL A 142 -11.14 -20.91 3.67
C VAL A 142 -9.79 -21.03 4.39
N PRO A 143 -8.76 -21.67 3.80
CA PRO A 143 -7.45 -21.78 4.42
C PRO A 143 -6.81 -20.42 4.72
N ALA A 144 -6.16 -20.27 5.88
CA ALA A 144 -5.45 -19.04 6.23
C ALA A 144 -4.37 -18.65 5.18
N ALA A 145 -3.75 -19.65 4.55
CA ALA A 145 -2.78 -19.48 3.46
C ALA A 145 -3.35 -18.68 2.26
N THR A 146 -4.67 -18.65 2.07
CA THR A 146 -5.33 -17.84 1.04
C THR A 146 -5.08 -16.35 1.26
N GLY A 147 -5.08 -15.88 2.51
CA GLY A 147 -4.82 -14.47 2.81
C GLY A 147 -3.36 -14.10 2.61
N LEU A 148 -2.42 -14.99 2.96
CA LEU A 148 -0.99 -14.81 2.66
C LEU A 148 -0.75 -14.76 1.14
N THR A 149 -1.44 -15.62 0.39
CA THR A 149 -1.43 -15.60 -1.09
C THR A 149 -1.97 -14.26 -1.61
N GLY A 150 -3.03 -13.74 -0.99
CA GLY A 150 -3.58 -12.42 -1.31
C GLY A 150 -2.57 -11.29 -1.13
N ILE A 151 -1.88 -11.27 0.02
CA ILE A 151 -0.79 -10.30 0.29
C ILE A 151 0.33 -10.44 -0.74
N ALA A 152 0.75 -11.68 -1.06
CA ALA A 152 1.83 -11.91 -2.02
C ALA A 152 1.44 -11.42 -3.44
N VAL A 153 0.26 -11.81 -3.94
CA VAL A 153 -0.21 -11.43 -5.29
C VAL A 153 -0.39 -9.92 -5.41
N GLY A 154 -1.10 -9.31 -4.46
CA GLY A 154 -1.33 -7.87 -4.49
C GLY A 154 -0.05 -7.08 -4.25
N GLY A 155 0.78 -7.51 -3.31
CA GLY A 155 2.06 -6.88 -3.00
C GLY A 155 3.04 -6.92 -4.17
N VAL A 156 3.16 -8.05 -4.87
CA VAL A 156 3.96 -8.15 -6.11
C VAL A 156 3.41 -7.25 -7.20
N GLY A 157 2.09 -7.24 -7.41
CA GLY A 157 1.45 -6.37 -8.42
C GLY A 157 1.71 -4.88 -8.17
N GLN A 158 1.58 -4.44 -6.93
CA GLN A 158 1.86 -3.05 -6.53
C GLN A 158 3.35 -2.71 -6.61
N THR A 159 4.24 -3.56 -6.08
CA THR A 159 5.69 -3.36 -6.17
C THR A 159 6.15 -3.29 -7.63
N ALA A 160 5.67 -4.19 -8.49
CA ALA A 160 5.99 -4.17 -9.92
C ALA A 160 5.55 -2.85 -10.58
N SER A 161 4.37 -2.33 -10.21
CA SER A 161 3.89 -1.05 -10.76
C SER A 161 4.76 0.15 -10.37
N VAL A 162 5.31 0.16 -9.16
CA VAL A 162 6.20 1.22 -8.67
C VAL A 162 7.57 1.11 -9.34
N ALA A 163 8.12 -0.09 -9.43
CA ALA A 163 9.37 -0.34 -10.13
C ALA A 163 9.29 0.08 -11.60
N ASP A 164 8.17 -0.25 -12.26
CA ASP A 164 7.88 0.09 -13.65
C ASP A 164 7.73 1.61 -13.86
N ALA A 165 7.16 2.34 -12.88
CA ALA A 165 7.09 3.81 -12.89
C ALA A 165 8.48 4.45 -12.72
N VAL A 166 9.27 4.00 -11.74
CA VAL A 166 10.64 4.50 -11.50
C VAL A 166 11.53 4.27 -12.71
N TRP A 167 11.47 3.06 -13.30
CA TRP A 167 12.24 2.71 -14.49
C TRP A 167 11.99 3.68 -15.64
N ARG A 168 10.73 4.06 -15.88
CA ARG A 168 10.39 5.05 -16.92
C ARG A 168 10.91 6.43 -16.58
N GLN A 169 10.75 6.88 -15.35
CA GLN A 169 11.25 8.18 -14.91
C GLN A 169 12.78 8.31 -15.09
N THR A 170 13.53 7.21 -14.95
CA THR A 170 14.99 7.23 -15.13
C THR A 170 15.47 7.19 -16.58
N ARG A 171 14.56 6.95 -17.54
CA ARG A 171 14.88 6.86 -18.98
C ARG A 171 14.39 8.05 -19.80
N GLU A 172 13.57 8.90 -19.20
CA GLU A 172 13.19 10.22 -19.73
C GLU A 172 14.22 11.28 -19.30
#